data_AF-A0A9D1CH66-F1
#
_entry.id   AF-A0A9D1CH66-F1
#
_cell.length_a   1.000
_cell.length_b   1.000
_cell.length_c   1.000
_cell.angle_alpha   90.00
_cell.angle_beta   90.00
_cell.angle_gamma   90.00
#
_symmetry.space_group_name_H-M   'P 1'
#
loop_
_entity.id
_entity.type
_entity.pdbx_description
1 polymer ?
#
loop_
_entity_poly.entity_id
_entity_poly.type
_entity_poly.pdbx_seq_one_letter_code
_entity_poly.pdbx_strand_id
1 'polypeptide(L)'
;METYHVVPNAPESRSDPTPSWQTTMTQILWGLALSTLTLEIPLLQELLSFLGLLLLYLGFRAVRRENKWLFRCYVFTAVRCIALVPIFALNATIFQNQFYTSDLGYLTNLASMFLVLATLFSLWRGLLQLRKASGVEASTRAAGGLVVWYVGLALLSVVGMIGLFGFFVLIVLYVFCLYRIFRFSQAVTAAGYPLPRLRAWLSEGRLALCFTGCILVGVAGGFLFFHSYSMDWMLLSAPPSSQEQEIKEKLRDLGFPDTVLNDLSMEDLQDCQGAQQVVVDEYTRSFEEHTTSDGKVPQLHLTGIGVQLSEEPER
;
A
#
# COMPACT_ATOMS: atom_id res chain seq x y z
N MET A 1 -58.33 -23.06 -44.28
CA MET A 1 -57.68 -21.77 -43.97
C MET A 1 -57.66 -21.66 -42.46
N GLU A 2 -56.59 -22.12 -41.84
CA GLU A 2 -56.43 -22.14 -40.38
C GLU A 2 -55.52 -20.96 -40.03
N THR A 3 -56.10 -19.94 -39.40
CA THR A 3 -55.41 -18.71 -39.00
C THR A 3 -54.53 -18.99 -37.78
N TYR A 4 -53.22 -19.07 -38.00
CA TYR A 4 -52.22 -19.10 -36.94
C TYR A 4 -52.22 -17.78 -36.17
N HIS A 5 -52.69 -17.80 -34.92
CA HIS A 5 -52.42 -16.73 -33.96
C HIS A 5 -50.94 -16.78 -33.57
N VAL A 6 -50.14 -15.89 -34.16
CA VAL A 6 -48.78 -15.62 -33.69
C VAL A 6 -48.88 -14.91 -32.35
N VAL A 7 -48.60 -15.64 -31.26
CA VAL A 7 -48.37 -15.05 -29.94
C VAL A 7 -47.11 -14.18 -30.03
N PRO A 8 -47.14 -12.89 -29.71
CA PRO A 8 -45.94 -12.08 -29.72
C PRO A 8 -44.97 -12.61 -28.65
N ASN A 9 -43.77 -13.01 -29.07
CA ASN A 9 -42.69 -13.34 -28.14
C ASN A 9 -42.49 -12.16 -27.18
N ALA A 10 -42.65 -12.43 -25.89
CA ALA A 10 -42.32 -11.48 -24.84
C ALA A 10 -40.88 -10.97 -25.06
N PRO A 11 -40.59 -9.67 -24.85
CA PRO A 11 -39.24 -9.18 -24.98
C PRO A 11 -38.37 -9.96 -24.01
N GLU A 12 -37.31 -10.60 -24.51
CA GLU A 12 -36.25 -11.17 -23.69
C GLU A 12 -35.78 -10.07 -22.74
N SER A 13 -36.29 -10.10 -21.51
CA SER A 13 -35.73 -9.32 -20.43
C SER A 13 -34.27 -9.74 -20.37
N ARG A 14 -33.37 -8.82 -20.70
CA ARG A 14 -31.94 -8.92 -20.42
C ARG A 14 -31.82 -9.08 -18.91
N SER A 15 -31.96 -10.32 -18.44
CA SER A 15 -31.86 -10.66 -17.04
C SER A 15 -30.39 -10.54 -16.74
N ASP A 16 -29.97 -9.38 -16.24
CA ASP A 16 -28.69 -9.29 -15.56
C ASP A 16 -28.62 -10.48 -14.61
N PRO A 17 -27.64 -11.38 -14.76
CA PRO A 17 -27.58 -12.60 -13.98
C PRO A 17 -27.59 -12.20 -12.52
N THR A 18 -28.64 -12.58 -11.79
CA THR A 18 -28.74 -12.27 -10.37
C THR A 18 -27.50 -12.84 -9.68
N PRO A 19 -26.74 -12.04 -8.93
CA PRO A 19 -25.50 -12.51 -8.34
C PRO A 19 -25.80 -13.71 -7.46
N SER A 20 -25.13 -14.83 -7.74
CA SER A 20 -25.23 -16.04 -6.93
C SER A 20 -24.25 -15.98 -5.76
N TRP A 21 -24.51 -16.77 -4.72
CA TRP A 21 -23.59 -16.92 -3.58
C TRP A 21 -22.21 -17.41 -4.03
N GLN A 22 -22.18 -18.30 -5.03
CA GLN A 22 -20.94 -18.77 -5.64
C GLN A 22 -20.17 -17.64 -6.31
N THR A 23 -20.80 -16.85 -7.19
CA THR A 23 -20.14 -15.75 -7.91
C THR A 23 -19.58 -14.70 -6.94
N THR A 24 -20.39 -14.32 -5.95
CA THR A 24 -20.02 -13.32 -4.96
C THR A 24 -18.88 -13.79 -4.07
N MET A 25 -18.93 -15.04 -3.61
CA MET A 25 -17.85 -15.62 -2.81
C MET A 25 -16.57 -15.77 -3.63
N THR A 26 -16.68 -16.13 -4.92
CA THR A 26 -15.52 -16.22 -5.82
C THR A 26 -14.80 -14.88 -5.92
N GLN A 27 -15.54 -13.77 -6.05
CA GLN A 27 -14.96 -12.43 -6.04
C GLN A 27 -14.25 -12.13 -4.70
N ILE A 28 -14.88 -12.43 -3.56
CA ILE A 28 -14.26 -12.23 -2.24
C ILE A 28 -12.97 -13.05 -2.10
N LEU A 29 -12.97 -14.32 -2.53
CA LEU A 29 -11.82 -15.21 -2.42
C LEU A 29 -10.67 -14.80 -3.33
N TRP A 30 -10.95 -14.38 -4.56
CA TRP A 30 -9.94 -13.77 -5.44
C TRP A 30 -9.40 -12.48 -4.83
N GLY A 31 -10.27 -11.66 -4.24
CA GLY A 31 -9.88 -10.46 -3.52
C GLY A 31 -8.91 -10.74 -2.37
N LEU A 32 -9.21 -11.77 -1.56
CA LEU A 32 -8.30 -12.24 -0.50
C LEU A 32 -6.97 -12.72 -1.09
N ALA A 33 -7.00 -13.59 -2.10
CA ALA A 33 -5.80 -14.16 -2.71
C ALA A 33 -4.88 -13.08 -3.28
N LEU A 34 -5.41 -12.16 -4.10
CA LEU A 34 -4.65 -11.07 -4.70
C LEU A 34 -4.09 -10.11 -3.65
N SER A 35 -4.82 -9.86 -2.56
CA SER A 35 -4.32 -9.01 -1.47
C SER A 35 -3.25 -9.67 -0.57
N THR A 36 -3.03 -10.99 -0.71
CA THR A 36 -2.06 -11.76 0.09
C THR A 36 -0.79 -12.07 -0.70
N LEU A 37 -0.89 -12.15 -2.02
CA LEU A 37 0.25 -12.46 -2.90
C LEU A 37 1.15 -11.22 -3.02
N THR A 38 2.33 -11.32 -2.42
CA THR A 38 3.43 -10.34 -2.57
C THR A 38 4.36 -10.81 -3.69
N LEU A 39 4.58 -9.95 -4.68
CA LEU A 39 5.50 -10.20 -5.79
C LEU A 39 6.61 -9.14 -5.72
N GLU A 40 7.86 -9.50 -5.98
CA GLU A 40 9.00 -8.56 -5.96
C GLU A 40 8.98 -7.52 -7.11
N ILE A 41 7.90 -7.49 -7.90
CA ILE A 41 7.68 -6.52 -8.96
C ILE A 41 6.79 -5.40 -8.40
N PRO A 42 7.33 -4.19 -8.15
CA PRO A 42 6.62 -3.13 -7.43
C PRO A 42 5.28 -2.80 -8.09
N LEU A 43 5.29 -2.38 -9.37
CA LEU A 43 4.08 -1.99 -10.10
C LEU A 43 2.98 -3.07 -10.07
N LEU A 44 3.38 -4.34 -10.18
CA LEU A 44 2.44 -5.45 -10.18
C LEU A 44 1.86 -5.67 -8.77
N GLN A 45 2.66 -5.51 -7.72
CA GLN A 45 2.21 -5.58 -6.33
C GLN A 45 1.21 -4.47 -5.99
N GLU A 46 1.41 -3.24 -6.47
CA GLU A 46 0.43 -2.18 -6.30
C GLU A 46 -0.89 -2.50 -7.03
N LEU A 47 -0.80 -2.97 -8.28
CA LEU A 47 -1.98 -3.37 -9.06
C LEU A 47 -2.75 -4.53 -8.41
N LEU A 48 -2.04 -5.56 -7.91
CA LEU A 48 -2.65 -6.69 -7.20
C LEU A 48 -3.36 -6.23 -5.93
N SER A 49 -2.73 -5.36 -5.16
CA SER A 49 -3.30 -4.83 -3.91
C SER A 49 -4.58 -4.02 -4.19
N PHE A 50 -4.56 -3.19 -5.23
CA PHE A 50 -5.72 -2.44 -5.69
C PHE A 50 -6.86 -3.35 -6.16
N LEU A 51 -6.57 -4.28 -7.07
CA LEU A 51 -7.56 -5.16 -7.65
C LEU A 51 -8.15 -6.11 -6.60
N GLY A 52 -7.31 -6.63 -5.71
CA GLY A 52 -7.72 -7.48 -4.60
C GLY A 52 -8.69 -6.76 -3.68
N LEU A 53 -8.40 -5.51 -3.29
CA LEU A 53 -9.27 -4.73 -2.43
C LEU A 53 -10.58 -4.32 -3.13
N LEU A 54 -10.53 -3.98 -4.42
CA LEU A 54 -11.72 -3.67 -5.21
C LEU A 54 -12.67 -4.89 -5.29
N LEU A 55 -12.14 -6.09 -5.55
CA LEU A 55 -12.92 -7.32 -5.57
C LEU A 55 -13.53 -7.64 -4.20
N LEU A 56 -12.79 -7.47 -3.11
CA LEU A 56 -13.33 -7.59 -1.75
C LEU A 56 -14.49 -6.62 -1.52
N TYR A 57 -14.32 -5.35 -1.91
CA TYR A 57 -15.33 -4.33 -1.70
C TYR A 57 -16.63 -4.65 -2.46
N LEU A 58 -16.52 -5.00 -3.75
CA LEU A 58 -17.65 -5.38 -4.58
C LEU A 58 -18.34 -6.65 -4.06
N GLY A 59 -17.56 -7.66 -3.70
CA GLY A 59 -18.07 -8.91 -3.12
C GLY A 59 -18.85 -8.66 -1.83
N PHE A 60 -18.31 -7.88 -0.88
CA PHE A 60 -19.03 -7.57 0.35
C PHE A 60 -20.21 -6.63 0.16
N ARG A 61 -20.19 -5.75 -0.86
CA ARG A 61 -21.31 -4.88 -1.20
C ARG A 61 -22.57 -5.67 -1.55
N ALA A 62 -22.40 -6.80 -2.25
CA ALA A 62 -23.49 -7.70 -2.61
C ALA A 62 -24.07 -8.45 -1.39
N VAL A 63 -23.27 -8.73 -0.35
CA VAL A 63 -23.68 -9.54 0.81
C VAL A 63 -24.05 -8.70 2.04
N ARG A 64 -23.83 -7.38 2.02
CA ARG A 64 -23.95 -6.49 3.19
C ARG A 64 -25.30 -6.49 3.93
N ARG A 65 -26.40 -6.93 3.29
CA ARG A 65 -27.75 -6.95 3.88
C ARG A 65 -28.13 -8.28 4.53
N GLU A 66 -27.34 -9.32 4.33
CA GLU A 66 -27.63 -10.65 4.88
C GLU A 66 -27.46 -10.70 6.40
N ASN A 67 -26.41 -10.04 6.90
CA ASN A 67 -26.00 -10.16 8.29
C ASN A 67 -25.22 -8.93 8.74
N LYS A 68 -25.40 -8.52 9.99
CA LYS A 68 -24.59 -7.51 10.70
C LYS A 68 -23.07 -7.76 10.57
N TRP A 69 -22.60 -9.00 10.60
CA TRP A 69 -21.17 -9.31 10.45
C TRP A 69 -20.65 -9.11 9.02
N LEU A 70 -21.46 -9.42 8.00
CA LEU A 70 -21.10 -9.20 6.60
C LEU A 70 -21.21 -7.71 6.24
N PHE A 71 -22.13 -6.99 6.88
CA PHE A 71 -22.15 -5.53 6.87
C PHE A 71 -20.86 -4.94 7.45
N ARG A 72 -20.35 -5.45 8.58
CA ARG A 72 -19.05 -5.03 9.14
C ARG A 72 -17.89 -5.29 8.17
N CYS A 73 -17.87 -6.43 7.47
CA CYS A 73 -16.87 -6.71 6.44
C CYS A 73 -16.89 -5.65 5.32
N TYR A 74 -18.09 -5.28 4.87
CA TYR A 74 -18.27 -4.20 3.90
C TYR A 74 -17.72 -2.87 4.42
N VAL A 75 -18.02 -2.50 5.67
CA VAL A 75 -17.52 -1.25 6.28
C VAL A 75 -15.99 -1.26 6.41
N PHE A 76 -15.39 -2.32 6.94
CA PHE A 76 -13.92 -2.41 7.08
C PHE A 76 -13.22 -2.37 5.73
N THR A 77 -13.77 -3.04 4.72
CA THR A 77 -13.21 -3.00 3.37
C THR A 77 -13.36 -1.62 2.74
N ALA A 78 -14.49 -0.92 2.98
CA ALA A 78 -14.68 0.46 2.53
C ALA A 78 -13.68 1.44 3.18
N VAL A 79 -13.44 1.30 4.49
CA VAL A 79 -12.41 2.08 5.20
C VAL A 79 -11.03 1.82 4.60
N ARG A 80 -10.69 0.56 4.31
CA ARG A 80 -9.44 0.21 3.62
C ARG A 80 -9.35 0.83 2.23
N CYS A 81 -10.44 0.86 1.45
CA CYS A 81 -10.44 1.52 0.15
C CYS A 81 -10.12 3.01 0.28
N ILE A 82 -10.76 3.70 1.24
CA ILE A 82 -10.53 5.13 1.46
C ILE A 82 -9.09 5.38 1.91
N ALA A 83 -8.56 4.56 2.82
CA ALA A 83 -7.19 4.65 3.31
C ALA A 83 -6.15 4.32 2.22
N LEU A 84 -6.51 3.56 1.18
CA LEU A 84 -5.60 3.21 0.10
C LEU A 84 -5.23 4.41 -0.78
N VAL A 85 -6.17 5.34 -1.01
CA VAL A 85 -5.97 6.50 -1.88
C VAL A 85 -4.78 7.38 -1.45
N PRO A 86 -4.68 7.85 -0.20
CA PRO A 86 -3.53 8.66 0.23
C PRO A 86 -2.23 7.85 0.25
N ILE A 87 -2.27 6.54 0.49
CA ILE A 87 -1.06 5.68 0.43
C ILE A 87 -0.52 5.58 -0.99
N PHE A 88 -1.39 5.44 -2.00
CA PHE A 88 -0.96 5.47 -3.40
C PHE A 88 -0.41 6.83 -3.80
N ALA A 89 -1.04 7.91 -3.36
CA ALA A 89 -0.52 9.26 -3.60
C ALA A 89 0.87 9.44 -2.97
N LEU A 90 1.04 9.02 -1.71
CA LEU A 90 2.31 9.06 -0.99
C LEU A 90 3.41 8.25 -1.67
N ASN A 91 3.11 7.04 -2.14
CA ASN A 91 4.06 6.19 -2.86
C ASN A 91 4.51 6.80 -4.20
N ALA A 92 3.76 7.76 -4.75
CA ALA A 92 4.17 8.53 -5.92
C ALA A 92 5.04 9.75 -5.56
N THR A 93 5.30 10.01 -4.27
CA THR A 93 6.09 11.14 -3.78
C THR A 93 7.45 10.70 -3.23
N ILE A 94 8.38 11.64 -3.15
CA ILE A 94 9.70 11.45 -2.52
C ILE A 94 9.63 11.17 -1.00
N PHE A 95 8.52 11.52 -0.35
CA PHE A 95 8.33 11.38 1.10
C PHE A 95 7.93 9.97 1.54
N GLN A 96 7.81 9.02 0.60
CA GLN A 96 7.42 7.64 0.89
C GLN A 96 8.29 7.03 2.01
N ASN A 97 9.62 7.13 1.87
CA ASN A 97 10.54 6.52 2.84
C ASN A 97 10.38 7.15 4.23
N GLN A 98 10.32 8.50 4.27
CA GLN A 98 10.16 9.24 5.53
C GLN A 98 8.86 8.87 6.26
N PHE A 99 7.77 8.67 5.53
CA PHE A 99 6.51 8.23 6.12
C PHE A 99 6.63 6.82 6.71
N TYR A 100 7.18 5.86 5.95
CA TYR A 100 7.27 4.46 6.42
C TYR A 100 8.25 4.28 7.59
N THR A 101 9.25 5.14 7.74
CA THR A 101 10.14 5.16 8.90
C THR A 101 9.59 5.95 10.10
N SER A 102 8.52 6.73 9.91
CA SER A 102 7.93 7.53 10.99
C SER A 102 7.01 6.73 11.91
N ASP A 103 6.80 7.24 13.13
CA ASP A 103 5.82 6.68 14.08
C ASP A 103 4.41 6.60 13.47
N LEU A 104 4.03 7.59 12.66
CA LEU A 104 2.73 7.61 11.98
C LEU A 104 2.61 6.50 10.95
N GLY A 105 3.69 6.20 10.21
CA GLY A 105 3.75 5.07 9.28
C GLY A 105 3.63 3.73 9.99
N TYR A 106 4.28 3.57 11.14
CA TYR A 106 4.13 2.40 11.99
C TYR A 106 2.70 2.20 12.48
N LEU A 107 2.07 3.25 13.04
CA LEU A 107 0.69 3.22 13.49
C LEU A 107 -0.30 2.91 12.35
N THR A 108 -0.05 3.44 11.16
CA THR A 108 -0.88 3.19 9.97
C THR A 108 -0.78 1.72 9.54
N ASN A 109 0.41 1.13 9.54
CA ASN A 109 0.60 -0.30 9.27
C ASN A 109 -0.10 -1.18 10.30
N LEU A 110 0.03 -0.85 11.59
CA LEU A 110 -0.64 -1.57 12.67
C LEU A 110 -2.17 -1.51 12.53
N ALA A 111 -2.71 -0.33 12.23
CA ALA A 111 -4.13 -0.13 11.96
C ALA A 111 -4.59 -0.95 10.73
N SER A 112 -3.80 -0.97 9.67
CA SER A 112 -4.07 -1.76 8.45
C SER A 112 -4.13 -3.26 8.76
N MET A 113 -3.15 -3.79 9.49
CA MET A 113 -3.15 -5.18 9.95
C MET A 113 -4.38 -5.51 10.79
N PHE A 114 -4.73 -4.64 11.73
CA PHE A 114 -5.92 -4.81 12.55
C PHE A 114 -7.21 -4.84 11.70
N LEU A 115 -7.33 -3.97 10.69
CA LEU A 115 -8.48 -3.95 9.78
C LEU A 115 -8.59 -5.24 8.96
N VAL A 116 -7.46 -5.82 8.50
CA VAL A 116 -7.46 -7.10 7.79
C VAL A 116 -7.96 -8.21 8.71
N LEU A 117 -7.42 -8.32 9.92
CA LEU A 117 -7.85 -9.32 10.91
C LEU A 117 -9.32 -9.15 11.31
N ALA A 118 -9.77 -7.92 11.53
CA ALA A 118 -11.16 -7.61 11.85
C ALA A 118 -12.11 -8.00 10.69
N THR A 119 -11.68 -7.81 9.45
CA THR A 119 -12.41 -8.24 8.24
C THR A 119 -12.53 -9.77 8.19
N LEU A 120 -11.42 -10.50 8.38
CA LEU A 120 -11.41 -11.96 8.36
C LEU A 120 -12.22 -12.57 9.50
N PHE A 121 -12.09 -12.03 10.72
CA PHE A 121 -12.88 -12.46 11.87
C PHE A 121 -14.37 -12.21 11.64
N SER A 122 -14.71 -11.05 11.09
CA SER A 122 -16.10 -10.71 10.75
C SER A 122 -16.63 -11.61 9.63
N LEU A 123 -15.80 -11.97 8.64
CA LEU A 123 -16.16 -12.92 7.59
C LEU A 123 -16.45 -14.30 8.18
N TRP A 124 -15.59 -14.80 9.06
CA TRP A 124 -15.80 -16.07 9.74
C TRP A 124 -17.10 -16.09 10.54
N ARG A 125 -17.36 -15.04 11.35
CA ARG A 125 -18.61 -14.91 12.11
C ARG A 125 -19.84 -14.78 11.19
N GLY A 126 -19.70 -14.07 10.08
CA GLY A 126 -20.73 -13.93 9.05
C GLY A 126 -21.11 -15.27 8.42
N LEU A 127 -20.12 -16.06 8.01
CA LEU A 127 -20.31 -17.40 7.45
C LEU A 127 -20.88 -18.38 8.49
N LEU A 128 -20.47 -18.28 9.75
CA LEU A 128 -21.02 -19.12 10.82
C LEU A 128 -22.52 -18.87 11.02
N GLN A 129 -22.96 -17.63 10.96
CA GLN A 129 -24.38 -17.30 11.05
C GLN A 129 -25.14 -17.69 9.78
N LEU A 130 -24.53 -17.53 8.60
CA LEU A 130 -25.10 -18.01 7.34
C LEU A 130 -25.28 -19.53 7.34
N ARG A 131 -24.34 -20.29 7.91
CA ARG A 131 -24.47 -21.73 8.11
C ARG A 131 -25.69 -22.07 8.97
N LYS A 132 -25.88 -21.34 10.09
CA LYS A 132 -27.05 -21.54 10.96
C LYS A 132 -28.37 -21.20 10.25
N ALA A 133 -28.39 -20.17 9.42
CA ALA A 133 -29.58 -19.73 8.69
C ALA A 133 -29.94 -20.62 7.50
N SER A 134 -28.93 -21.14 6.77
CA SER A 134 -29.13 -21.98 5.60
C SER A 134 -29.29 -23.48 5.92
N GLY A 135 -28.99 -23.91 7.15
CA GLY A 135 -29.06 -25.31 7.56
C GLY A 135 -27.97 -26.21 6.93
N VAL A 136 -27.03 -25.65 6.18
CA VAL A 136 -26.00 -26.41 5.47
C VAL A 136 -24.97 -26.98 6.45
N GLU A 137 -24.69 -28.29 6.37
CA GLU A 137 -23.76 -28.97 7.30
C GLU A 137 -22.27 -28.65 7.06
N ALA A 138 -21.93 -27.95 5.97
CA ALA A 138 -20.56 -27.66 5.60
C ALA A 138 -19.80 -26.86 6.67
N SER A 139 -18.55 -27.25 6.91
CA SER A 139 -17.73 -26.70 8.00
C SER A 139 -17.24 -25.27 7.73
N THR A 140 -17.59 -24.32 8.60
CA THR A 140 -17.07 -22.94 8.60
C THR A 140 -15.69 -22.79 9.26
N ARG A 141 -15.06 -23.91 9.65
CA ARG A 141 -13.74 -23.95 10.31
C ARG A 141 -12.63 -23.34 9.46
N ALA A 142 -12.71 -23.45 8.14
CA ALA A 142 -11.71 -22.89 7.22
C ALA A 142 -11.60 -21.36 7.30
N ALA A 143 -12.72 -20.65 7.48
CA ALA A 143 -12.70 -19.19 7.66
C ALA A 143 -12.06 -18.77 9.00
N GLY A 144 -12.24 -19.56 10.06
CA GLY A 144 -11.49 -19.37 11.31
C GLY A 144 -10.00 -19.69 11.14
N GLY A 145 -9.69 -20.70 10.32
CA GLY A 145 -8.32 -21.03 9.90
C GLY A 145 -7.60 -19.85 9.26
N LEU A 146 -8.27 -19.04 8.43
CA LEU A 146 -7.71 -17.82 7.85
C LEU A 146 -7.36 -16.75 8.90
N VAL A 147 -8.06 -16.69 10.03
CA VAL A 147 -7.68 -15.75 11.10
C VAL A 147 -6.40 -16.22 11.77
N VAL A 148 -6.34 -17.51 12.15
CA VAL A 148 -5.14 -18.13 12.75
C VAL A 148 -3.95 -18.04 11.79
N TRP A 149 -4.21 -18.21 10.50
CA TRP A 149 -3.24 -18.07 9.42
C TRP A 149 -2.54 -16.72 9.43
N TYR A 150 -3.30 -15.62 9.36
CA TYR A 150 -2.72 -14.27 9.33
C TYR A 150 -2.03 -13.90 10.64
N VAL A 151 -2.57 -14.33 11.79
CA VAL A 151 -1.90 -14.16 13.09
C VAL A 151 -0.58 -14.95 13.12
N GLY A 152 -0.58 -16.17 12.59
CA GLY A 152 0.61 -16.99 12.44
C GLY A 152 1.66 -16.31 11.58
N LEU A 153 1.29 -15.81 10.40
CA LEU A 153 2.21 -15.06 9.53
C LEU A 153 2.80 -13.82 10.23
N ALA A 154 1.99 -13.06 10.96
CA ALA A 154 2.47 -11.91 11.72
C ALA A 154 3.50 -12.32 12.79
N LEU A 155 3.27 -13.41 13.51
CA LEU A 155 4.21 -13.93 14.51
C LEU A 155 5.49 -14.50 13.86
N LEU A 156 5.36 -15.27 12.78
CA LEU A 156 6.51 -15.85 12.08
C LEU A 156 7.39 -14.78 11.45
N SER A 157 6.81 -13.66 11.01
CA SER A 157 7.57 -12.50 10.50
C SER A 157 8.54 -11.95 11.54
N VAL A 158 8.23 -12.03 12.84
CA VAL A 158 9.13 -11.58 13.92
C VAL A 158 10.29 -12.56 14.13
N VAL A 159 10.03 -13.86 13.97
CA VAL A 159 11.01 -14.91 14.19
C VAL A 159 11.99 -15.05 13.02
N GLY A 160 11.63 -14.56 11.82
CA GLY A 160 12.52 -14.55 10.65
C GLY A 160 12.85 -15.95 10.10
N MET A 161 12.14 -16.99 10.53
CA MET A 161 12.44 -18.39 10.21
C MET A 161 11.32 -19.05 9.40
N ILE A 162 11.25 -18.72 8.10
CA ILE A 162 10.47 -19.51 7.14
C ILE A 162 11.44 -19.98 6.05
N GLY A 163 11.86 -21.24 6.15
CA GLY A 163 12.50 -21.91 5.03
C GLY A 163 11.52 -22.10 3.87
N LEU A 164 12.06 -22.30 2.66
CA LEU A 164 11.29 -22.47 1.42
C LEU A 164 10.23 -23.58 1.50
N PHE A 165 10.53 -24.69 2.20
CA PHE A 165 9.54 -25.74 2.47
C PHE A 165 8.38 -25.25 3.34
N GLY A 166 8.68 -24.49 4.40
CA GLY A 166 7.68 -23.86 5.26
C GLY A 166 6.76 -22.94 4.46
N PHE A 167 7.34 -22.13 3.57
CA PHE A 167 6.58 -21.25 2.66
C PHE A 167 5.61 -22.02 1.75
N PHE A 168 6.02 -23.14 1.16
CA PHE A 168 5.12 -23.96 0.33
C PHE A 168 3.99 -24.62 1.13
N VAL A 169 4.31 -25.20 2.29
CA VAL A 169 3.30 -25.76 3.21
C VAL A 169 2.28 -24.69 3.57
N LEU A 170 2.80 -23.49 3.83
CA LEU A 170 2.03 -22.33 4.11
C LEU A 170 1.04 -22.02 2.95
N ILE A 171 1.52 -21.84 1.71
CA ILE A 171 0.65 -21.60 0.56
C ILE A 171 -0.44 -22.68 0.41
N VAL A 172 -0.08 -23.95 0.57
CA VAL A 172 -1.04 -25.07 0.43
C VAL A 172 -2.16 -24.97 1.47
N LEU A 173 -1.83 -24.66 2.73
CA LEU A 173 -2.82 -24.47 3.79
C LEU A 173 -3.74 -23.27 3.51
N TYR A 174 -3.19 -22.18 2.98
CA TYR A 174 -3.97 -21.01 2.59
C TYR A 174 -4.95 -21.33 1.45
N VAL A 175 -4.47 -21.94 0.37
CA VAL A 175 -5.30 -22.36 -0.78
C VAL A 175 -6.39 -23.36 -0.34
N PHE A 176 -6.04 -24.29 0.55
CA PHE A 176 -7.01 -25.21 1.13
C PHE A 176 -8.11 -24.48 1.90
N CYS A 177 -7.76 -23.47 2.71
CA CYS A 177 -8.75 -22.64 3.42
C CYS A 177 -9.69 -21.92 2.44
N LEU A 178 -9.15 -21.30 1.39
CA LEU A 178 -9.96 -20.64 0.35
C LEU A 178 -10.88 -21.64 -0.35
N TYR A 179 -10.37 -22.80 -0.75
CA TYR A 179 -11.15 -23.84 -1.42
C TYR A 179 -12.31 -24.35 -0.54
N ARG A 180 -12.09 -24.52 0.76
CA ARG A 180 -13.14 -24.94 1.70
C ARG A 180 -14.24 -23.89 1.85
N ILE A 181 -13.90 -22.59 1.82
CA ILE A 181 -14.88 -21.50 1.83
C ILE A 181 -15.66 -21.45 0.51
N PHE A 182 -14.99 -21.67 -0.63
CA PHE A 182 -15.63 -21.77 -1.94
C PHE A 182 -16.63 -22.93 -1.99
N ARG A 183 -16.24 -24.12 -1.50
CA ARG A 183 -17.14 -25.27 -1.43
C ARG A 183 -18.35 -25.00 -0.53
N PHE A 184 -18.17 -24.22 0.55
CA PHE A 184 -19.29 -23.80 1.40
C PHE A 184 -20.28 -22.90 0.65
N SER A 185 -19.82 -21.93 -0.14
CA SER A 185 -20.75 -21.07 -0.92
C SER A 185 -21.47 -21.84 -2.03
N GLN A 186 -20.81 -22.84 -2.63
CA GLN A 186 -21.46 -23.73 -3.58
C GLN A 186 -22.59 -24.53 -2.91
N ALA A 187 -22.37 -25.06 -1.70
CA ALA A 187 -23.38 -25.79 -0.95
C ALA A 187 -24.58 -24.90 -0.55
N VAL A 188 -24.33 -23.64 -0.17
CA VAL A 188 -25.39 -22.65 0.12
C VAL A 188 -26.20 -22.31 -1.15
N THR A 189 -25.52 -22.18 -2.29
CA THR A 189 -26.19 -21.96 -3.59
C THR A 189 -27.05 -23.16 -3.98
N ALA A 190 -26.53 -24.38 -3.80
CA ALA A 190 -27.26 -25.62 -4.07
C ALA A 190 -28.47 -25.82 -3.15
N ALA A 191 -28.40 -25.32 -1.91
CA ALA A 191 -29.53 -25.30 -0.98
C ALA A 191 -30.61 -24.26 -1.36
N GLY A 192 -30.42 -23.48 -2.42
CA GLY A 192 -31.39 -22.50 -2.90
C GLY A 192 -31.55 -21.28 -2.00
N TYR A 193 -30.61 -21.02 -1.08
CA TYR A 193 -30.69 -19.89 -0.16
C TYR A 193 -30.53 -18.57 -0.95
N PRO A 194 -31.55 -17.68 -0.96
CA PRO A 194 -31.57 -16.52 -1.83
C PRO A 194 -30.66 -15.40 -1.30
N LEU A 195 -29.93 -14.71 -2.20
CA LEU A 195 -29.29 -13.44 -1.89
C LEU A 195 -30.31 -12.28 -1.92
N PRO A 196 -30.33 -11.38 -0.92
CA PRO A 196 -31.10 -10.16 -0.94
C PRO A 196 -30.83 -9.37 -2.21
N ARG A 197 -31.88 -9.16 -3.01
CA ARG A 197 -31.79 -8.34 -4.20
C ARG A 197 -31.46 -6.91 -3.79
N LEU A 198 -30.27 -6.45 -4.15
CA LEU A 198 -29.86 -5.06 -3.93
C LEU A 198 -30.18 -4.23 -5.16
N ARG A 199 -31.06 -3.25 -5.00
CA ARG A 199 -31.19 -2.15 -5.95
C ARG A 199 -29.94 -1.29 -5.84
N ALA A 200 -28.99 -1.48 -6.75
CA ALA A 200 -27.76 -0.72 -6.77
C ALA A 200 -28.02 0.67 -7.39
N TRP A 201 -27.79 1.75 -6.63
CA TRP A 201 -27.87 3.12 -7.17
C TRP A 201 -26.73 3.43 -8.16
N LEU A 202 -25.57 2.78 -7.98
CA LEU A 202 -24.45 2.78 -8.94
C LEU A 202 -24.11 1.36 -9.41
N SER A 203 -23.86 1.20 -10.70
CA SER A 203 -23.32 -0.03 -11.28
C SER A 203 -21.90 -0.29 -10.75
N GLU A 204 -21.51 -1.57 -10.69
CA GLU A 204 -20.19 -1.98 -10.19
C GLU A 204 -19.06 -1.32 -10.98
N GLY A 205 -19.18 -1.27 -12.31
CA GLY A 205 -18.19 -0.60 -13.17
C GLY A 205 -18.04 0.90 -12.92
N ARG A 206 -19.12 1.61 -12.53
CA ARG A 206 -19.03 3.05 -12.21
C ARG A 206 -18.31 3.30 -10.90
N LEU A 207 -18.51 2.42 -9.90
CA LEU A 207 -17.76 2.50 -8.65
C LEU A 207 -16.29 2.15 -8.84
N ALA A 208 -15.99 1.09 -9.59
CA ALA A 208 -14.63 0.74 -9.94
C ALA A 208 -13.93 1.89 -10.66
N LEU A 209 -14.60 2.53 -11.63
CA LEU A 209 -14.08 3.67 -12.36
C LEU A 209 -13.88 4.90 -11.47
N CYS A 210 -14.82 5.19 -10.57
CA CYS A 210 -14.68 6.27 -9.59
C CYS A 210 -13.48 6.02 -8.66
N PHE A 211 -13.37 4.82 -8.11
CA PHE A 211 -12.26 4.45 -7.22
C PHE A 211 -10.91 4.52 -7.93
N THR A 212 -10.83 4.00 -9.16
CA THR A 212 -9.65 4.10 -10.02
C THR A 212 -9.31 5.57 -10.30
N GLY A 213 -10.32 6.38 -10.64
CA GLY A 213 -10.16 7.81 -10.91
C GLY A 213 -9.61 8.58 -9.70
N CYS A 214 -10.11 8.30 -8.49
CA CYS A 214 -9.59 8.91 -7.26
C CYS A 214 -8.11 8.58 -7.03
N ILE A 215 -7.69 7.34 -7.27
CA ILE A 215 -6.29 6.95 -7.16
C ILE A 215 -5.44 7.66 -8.23
N LEU A 216 -5.88 7.67 -9.49
CA LEU A 216 -5.15 8.35 -10.56
C LEU A 216 -4.97 9.84 -10.29
N VAL A 217 -6.01 10.52 -9.78
CA VAL A 217 -5.92 11.92 -9.37
C VAL A 217 -4.94 12.10 -8.21
N GLY A 218 -4.97 11.22 -7.21
CA GLY A 218 -4.03 11.25 -6.08
C GLY A 218 -2.58 11.06 -6.52
N VAL A 219 -2.32 10.07 -7.38
CA VAL A 219 -0.99 9.81 -7.95
C VAL A 219 -0.52 10.97 -8.82
N ALA A 220 -1.37 11.51 -9.69
CA ALA A 220 -1.05 12.67 -10.52
C ALA A 220 -0.74 13.91 -9.65
N GLY A 221 -1.51 14.14 -8.59
CA GLY A 221 -1.23 15.21 -7.63
C GLY A 221 0.10 14.99 -6.90
N GLY A 222 0.37 13.78 -6.43
CA GLY A 222 1.65 13.44 -5.81
C GLY A 222 2.83 13.72 -6.74
N PHE A 223 2.71 13.29 -8.00
CA PHE A 223 3.74 13.51 -9.02
C PHE A 223 3.91 14.98 -9.41
N LEU A 224 2.84 15.74 -9.54
CA LEU A 224 2.92 17.14 -9.98
C LEU A 224 3.46 18.07 -8.89
N PHE A 225 3.16 17.80 -7.62
CA PHE A 225 3.48 18.70 -6.52
C PHE A 225 4.66 18.24 -5.63
N PHE A 226 5.00 16.95 -5.61
CA PHE A 226 5.93 16.37 -4.63
C PHE A 226 6.96 15.40 -5.24
N HIS A 227 7.26 15.56 -6.54
CA HIS A 227 8.23 14.72 -7.23
C HIS A 227 9.69 15.15 -6.96
N SER A 228 9.94 16.41 -6.61
CA SER A 228 11.30 16.91 -6.37
C SER A 228 11.38 17.78 -5.12
N TYR A 229 12.53 17.76 -4.47
CA TYR A 229 12.88 18.79 -3.49
C TYR A 229 13.06 20.14 -4.21
N SER A 230 12.54 21.22 -3.63
CA SER A 230 12.83 22.58 -4.12
C SER A 230 14.32 22.86 -3.92
N MET A 231 15.09 22.77 -5.00
CA MET A 231 16.50 23.17 -5.01
C MET A 231 16.61 24.52 -5.70
N ASP A 232 16.36 25.60 -4.95
CA ASP A 232 16.58 26.98 -5.41
C ASP A 232 18.07 27.32 -5.31
N TRP A 233 18.91 26.61 -6.08
CA TRP A 233 20.32 26.93 -6.16
C TRP A 233 20.49 28.29 -6.87
N MET A 234 21.22 29.20 -6.23
CA MET A 234 21.58 30.49 -6.80
C MET A 234 23.09 30.61 -6.88
N LEU A 235 23.59 31.11 -8.00
CA LEU A 235 25.00 31.49 -8.12
C LEU A 235 25.26 32.68 -7.19
N LEU A 236 26.21 32.53 -6.26
CA LEU A 236 26.71 33.66 -5.47
C LEU A 236 27.21 34.75 -6.43
N SER A 237 26.50 35.88 -6.43
CA SER A 237 26.73 37.01 -7.35
C SER A 237 27.47 38.17 -6.68
N ALA A 238 27.63 38.13 -5.35
CA ALA A 238 28.40 39.12 -4.60
C ALA A 238 29.84 38.61 -4.37
N PRO A 239 30.86 39.45 -4.62
CA PRO A 239 32.22 39.12 -4.19
C PRO A 239 32.26 39.01 -2.65
N PRO A 240 33.01 38.04 -2.09
CA PRO A 240 33.02 37.80 -0.66
C PRO A 240 33.54 39.02 0.09
N SER A 241 32.86 39.36 1.19
CA SER A 241 33.26 40.47 2.06
C SER A 241 34.65 40.20 2.68
N SER A 242 35.34 41.25 3.15
CA SER A 242 36.69 41.08 3.74
C SER A 242 36.70 40.12 4.93
N GLN A 243 35.63 40.11 5.73
CA GLN A 243 35.45 39.19 6.85
C GLN A 243 35.22 37.74 6.41
N GLU A 244 34.45 37.51 5.33
CA GLU A 244 34.28 36.18 4.75
C GLU A 244 35.60 35.60 4.25
N GLN A 245 36.45 36.44 3.63
CA GLN A 245 37.75 36.00 3.13
C GLN A 245 38.68 35.54 4.26
N GLU A 246 38.74 36.30 5.37
CA GLU A 246 39.55 35.93 6.53
C GLU A 246 39.13 34.58 7.16
N ILE A 247 37.82 34.34 7.29
CA ILE A 247 37.31 33.09 7.84
C ILE A 247 37.57 31.92 6.87
N LYS A 248 37.35 32.13 5.57
CA LYS A 248 37.62 31.12 4.54
C LYS A 248 39.11 30.75 4.48
N GLU A 249 40.02 31.73 4.56
CA GLU A 249 41.47 31.47 4.60
C GLU A 249 41.84 30.62 5.81
N LYS A 250 41.34 30.95 7.00
CA LYS A 250 41.62 30.18 8.21
C LYS A 250 41.09 28.74 8.14
N LEU A 251 39.89 28.53 7.58
CA LEU A 251 39.33 27.19 7.40
C LEU A 251 40.09 26.38 6.33
N ARG A 252 40.52 27.05 5.24
CA ARG A 252 41.36 26.44 4.21
C ARG A 252 42.71 25.98 4.78
N ASP A 253 43.33 26.79 5.64
CA ASP A 253 44.58 26.43 6.32
C ASP A 253 44.44 25.21 7.23
N LEU A 254 43.23 24.98 7.77
CA LEU A 254 42.89 23.80 8.57
C LEU A 254 42.54 22.56 7.70
N GLY A 255 42.59 22.67 6.38
CA GLY A 255 42.33 21.58 5.43
C GLY A 255 40.88 21.47 4.95
N PHE A 256 40.06 22.52 5.10
CA PHE A 256 38.69 22.54 4.59
C PHE A 256 38.67 22.55 3.04
N PRO A 257 37.94 21.65 2.36
CA PRO A 257 37.90 21.58 0.90
C PRO A 257 37.28 22.82 0.24
N ASP A 258 37.96 23.34 -0.79
CA ASP A 258 37.56 24.56 -1.50
C ASP A 258 36.21 24.47 -2.21
N THR A 259 35.84 23.27 -2.67
CA THR A 259 34.58 23.04 -3.38
C THR A 259 33.38 23.32 -2.48
N VAL A 260 33.45 22.89 -1.21
CA VAL A 260 32.36 23.09 -0.23
C VAL A 260 32.45 24.47 0.42
N LEU A 261 33.66 24.97 0.68
CA LEU A 261 33.89 26.28 1.30
C LEU A 261 33.30 27.44 0.47
N ASN A 262 33.23 27.29 -0.85
CA ASN A 262 32.65 28.27 -1.75
C ASN A 262 31.11 28.29 -1.75
N ASP A 263 30.48 27.20 -1.34
CA ASP A 263 29.03 27.05 -1.30
C ASP A 263 28.43 27.45 0.06
N LEU A 264 29.27 27.65 1.09
CA LEU A 264 28.83 28.08 2.42
C LEU A 264 28.33 29.52 2.42
N SER A 265 27.21 29.75 3.11
CA SER A 265 26.69 31.09 3.39
C SER A 265 27.53 31.79 4.47
N MET A 266 27.37 33.12 4.60
CA MET A 266 28.07 33.86 5.66
C MET A 266 27.65 33.43 7.06
N GLU A 267 26.40 33.01 7.26
CA GLU A 267 25.92 32.47 8.53
C GLU A 267 26.65 31.17 8.89
N ASP A 268 26.77 30.24 7.94
CA ASP A 268 27.50 28.98 8.15
C ASP A 268 29.00 29.21 8.40
N LEU A 269 29.60 30.22 7.75
CA LEU A 269 31.00 30.60 7.97
C LEU A 269 31.21 31.17 9.38
N GLN A 270 30.26 31.97 9.88
CA GLN A 270 30.29 32.51 11.23
C GLN A 270 30.17 31.39 12.28
N ASP A 271 29.33 30.40 12.04
CA ASP A 271 29.23 29.21 12.90
C ASP A 271 30.54 28.41 12.95
N CYS A 272 31.37 28.52 11.91
CA CYS A 272 32.70 27.92 11.86
C CYS A 272 33.81 28.81 12.49
N GLN A 273 33.46 29.98 13.04
CA GLN A 273 34.44 30.90 13.62
C GLN A 273 35.05 30.30 14.89
N GLY A 274 36.39 30.33 15.00
CA GLY A 274 37.08 29.70 16.13
C GLY A 274 37.29 28.18 15.96
N ALA A 275 37.16 27.67 14.74
CA ALA A 275 37.59 26.32 14.36
C ALA A 275 39.05 26.04 14.78
N GLN A 276 39.26 24.90 15.42
CA GLN A 276 40.57 24.38 15.80
C GLN A 276 41.01 23.22 14.91
N GLN A 277 40.05 22.41 14.46
CA GLN A 277 40.29 21.23 13.66
C GLN A 277 39.15 21.02 12.67
N VAL A 278 39.49 20.60 11.45
CA VAL A 278 38.54 20.19 10.42
C VAL A 278 38.78 18.70 10.12
N VAL A 279 37.72 17.92 10.11
CA VAL A 279 37.74 16.50 9.75
C VAL A 279 36.90 16.34 8.50
N VAL A 280 37.49 15.75 7.46
CA VAL A 280 36.84 15.50 6.18
C VAL A 280 36.71 13.99 6.00
N ASP A 281 35.51 13.54 5.69
CA ASP A 281 35.22 12.15 5.34
C ASP A 281 34.60 12.12 3.94
N GLU A 282 35.27 11.46 3.00
CA GLU A 282 34.83 11.35 1.61
C GLU A 282 34.42 9.93 1.32
N TYR A 283 33.19 9.75 0.84
CA TYR A 283 32.73 8.45 0.41
C TYR A 283 31.98 8.52 -0.92
N THR A 284 32.19 7.50 -1.74
CA THR A 284 31.53 7.38 -3.04
C THR A 284 30.58 6.20 -2.99
N ARG A 285 29.31 6.44 -3.34
CA ARG A 285 28.30 5.39 -3.48
C ARG A 285 27.94 5.24 -4.96
N SER A 286 28.15 4.04 -5.51
CA SER A 286 27.64 3.65 -6.82
C SER A 286 26.20 3.15 -6.70
N PHE A 287 25.34 3.55 -7.65
CA PHE A 287 23.98 3.03 -7.76
C PHE A 287 23.90 2.02 -8.90
N GLU A 288 24.42 0.81 -8.66
CA GLU A 288 24.56 -0.24 -9.68
C GLU A 288 23.23 -0.67 -10.32
N GLU A 289 22.11 -0.49 -9.61
CA GLU A 289 20.76 -0.79 -10.11
C GLU A 289 20.25 0.21 -11.17
N HIS A 290 20.89 1.37 -11.31
CA HIS A 290 20.44 2.43 -12.22
C HIS A 290 21.47 2.67 -13.31
N THR A 291 21.46 1.89 -14.39
CA THR A 291 22.27 2.25 -15.58
C THR A 291 21.59 3.39 -16.34
N THR A 292 22.28 4.52 -16.51
CA THR A 292 21.83 5.59 -17.41
C THR A 292 21.76 5.07 -18.85
N SER A 293 21.01 5.75 -19.73
CA SER A 293 20.87 5.37 -21.15
C SER A 293 22.21 5.29 -21.90
N ASP A 294 23.27 5.87 -21.34
CA ASP A 294 24.64 5.89 -21.86
C ASP A 294 25.54 4.79 -21.24
N GLY A 295 24.96 3.84 -20.50
CA GLY A 295 25.67 2.71 -19.89
C GLY A 295 26.53 3.07 -18.68
N LYS A 296 26.48 4.31 -18.19
CA LYS A 296 27.21 4.73 -16.99
C LYS A 296 26.38 4.46 -15.74
N VAL A 297 27.03 3.90 -14.72
CA VAL A 297 26.50 3.80 -13.36
C VAL A 297 26.66 5.18 -12.71
N PRO A 298 25.57 5.85 -12.29
CA PRO A 298 25.65 7.11 -11.57
C PRO A 298 26.35 6.87 -10.23
N GLN A 299 27.33 7.72 -9.95
CA GLN A 299 28.07 7.73 -8.70
C GLN A 299 27.69 9.00 -7.95
N LEU A 300 27.38 8.84 -6.67
CA LEU A 300 27.16 9.95 -5.76
C LEU A 300 28.40 10.07 -4.89
N HIS A 301 29.12 11.17 -5.06
CA HIS A 301 30.21 11.55 -4.18
C HIS A 301 29.63 12.37 -3.04
N LEU A 302 29.86 11.92 -1.81
CA LEU A 302 29.48 12.67 -0.61
C LEU A 302 30.75 13.04 0.16
N THR A 303 30.80 14.30 0.56
CA THR A 303 31.86 14.86 1.40
C THR A 303 31.22 15.31 2.70
N GLY A 304 31.47 14.57 3.77
CA GLY A 304 31.11 14.95 5.14
C GLY A 304 32.22 15.79 5.73
N ILE A 305 31.88 16.93 6.33
CA ILE A 305 32.85 17.81 6.98
C ILE A 305 32.40 18.09 8.42
N GLY A 306 33.27 17.82 9.37
CA GLY A 306 33.10 18.18 10.78
C GLY A 306 34.09 19.26 11.16
N VAL A 307 33.62 20.34 11.79
CA VAL A 307 34.45 21.43 12.32
C VAL A 307 34.38 21.39 13.84
N GLN A 308 35.54 21.27 14.49
CA GLN A 308 35.63 21.36 15.94
C GLN A 308 35.89 22.82 16.34
N LEU A 309 34.96 23.39 17.13
CA LEU A 309 35.08 24.74 17.66
C LEU A 309 35.81 24.75 19.00
N SER A 310 36.42 25.89 19.30
CA SER A 310 36.93 26.19 20.62
C SER A 310 35.74 26.38 21.57
N GLU A 311 35.48 25.45 22.49
CA GLU A 311 34.49 25.70 23.55
C GLU A 311 34.95 26.91 24.38
N GLU A 312 34.27 28.05 24.26
CA GLU A 312 34.15 28.97 25.39
C GLU A 312 32.98 28.46 26.24
N PRO A 313 33.20 28.19 27.55
CA PRO A 313 32.13 27.72 28.40
C PRO A 313 31.06 28.81 28.49
N GLU A 314 29.84 28.51 28.05
CA GLU A 314 28.66 29.34 28.34
C GLU A 314 28.62 29.60 29.85
N ARG A 315 28.71 30.88 30.23
CA ARG A 315 28.60 31.35 31.61
C ARG A 315 27.23 31.94 31.86
#